data_AF-V5H8L6-F1
#
_entry.id   AF-V5H8L6-F1
#
_cell.length_a   1.000
_cell.length_b   1.000
_cell.length_c   1.000
_cell.angle_alpha   90.00
_cell.angle_beta   90.00
_cell.angle_gamma   90.00
#
_symmetry.space_group_name_H-M   'P 1'
#
loop_
_entity.id
_entity.type
_entity.pdbx_description
1 polymer ?
#
loop_
_entity_poly.entity_id
_entity_poly.type
_entity_poly.pdbx_seq_one_letter_code
_entity_poly.pdbx_strand_id
1 'polypeptide(L)'
;AKMLNITVSNTWEPKKVHHRLTLLKAPFGKKKHMVQYEARTYFQVIQLKHLTGSTADTYLEYVQRNLPEGVAMKVTKTSLERLPDYIKPPTQAESSERTSTEAS
;
A
#
# COMPACT_ATOMS: atom_id res chain seq x y z
N ALA A 1 -8.16 7.22 -15.45
CA ALA A 1 -8.70 5.87 -15.20
C ALA A 1 -9.82 5.50 -16.18
N LYS A 2 -10.93 6.26 -16.22
CA LYS A 2 -12.09 5.95 -17.07
C LYS A 2 -11.77 5.83 -18.57
N MET A 3 -10.91 6.71 -19.09
CA MET A 3 -10.48 6.69 -20.50
C MET A 3 -9.59 5.49 -20.86
N LEU A 4 -8.90 4.91 -19.88
CA LEU A 4 -8.07 3.71 -20.07
C LEU A 4 -8.82 2.43 -19.67
N ASN A 5 -10.13 2.52 -19.44
CA ASN A 5 -10.99 1.42 -18.98
C ASN A 5 -10.46 0.70 -17.72
N ILE A 6 -9.82 1.44 -16.82
CA ILE A 6 -9.34 0.90 -15.54
C ILE A 6 -10.47 0.93 -14.51
N THR A 7 -10.74 -0.21 -13.89
CA THR A 7 -11.74 -0.34 -12.82
C THR A 7 -11.21 0.22 -11.50
N VAL A 8 -11.76 1.36 -11.09
CA VAL A 8 -11.54 1.94 -9.76
C VAL A 8 -12.51 1.27 -8.79
N SER A 9 -11.99 0.54 -7.80
CA SER A 9 -12.84 -0.23 -6.88
C SER A 9 -13.33 0.60 -5.70
N ASN A 10 -12.43 1.39 -5.11
CA ASN A 10 -12.75 2.19 -3.95
C ASN A 10 -11.85 3.44 -3.93
N THR A 11 -12.38 4.53 -3.40
CA THR A 11 -11.63 5.74 -3.10
C THR A 11 -12.06 6.20 -1.72
N TRP A 12 -11.10 6.37 -0.82
CA TRP A 12 -11.39 6.80 0.55
C TRP A 12 -10.29 7.70 1.09
N GLU A 13 -10.62 8.43 2.13
CA GLU A 13 -9.72 9.37 2.80
C GLU A 13 -9.36 8.81 4.18
N PRO A 14 -8.12 8.36 4.39
CA PRO A 14 -7.63 8.02 5.71
C PRO A 14 -7.67 9.21 6.66
N LYS A 15 -7.58 8.92 7.97
CA LYS A 15 -7.53 9.96 9.00
C LYS A 15 -6.33 10.88 8.75
N LYS A 16 -6.61 12.18 8.58
CA LYS A 16 -5.59 13.22 8.49
C LYS A 16 -4.69 13.24 9.73
N VAL A 17 -3.43 13.59 9.52
CA VAL A 17 -2.43 13.67 10.58
C VAL A 17 -2.12 15.14 10.87
N HIS A 18 -2.13 15.51 12.15
CA HIS A 18 -1.80 16.85 12.62
C HIS A 18 -0.50 16.80 13.41
N HIS A 19 0.52 17.50 12.94
CA HIS A 19 1.76 17.70 13.69
C HIS A 19 1.77 19.12 14.24
N ARG A 20 1.88 19.23 15.57
CA ARG A 20 1.91 20.52 16.26
C ARG A 20 3.23 20.69 16.97
N LEU A 21 3.86 21.83 16.78
CA LEU A 21 5.11 22.21 17.43
C LEU A 21 4.92 23.55 18.13
N THR A 22 5.29 23.64 19.39
CA THR A 22 5.22 24.89 20.14
C THR A 22 6.63 25.39 20.44
N LEU A 23 6.94 26.60 20.03
CA LEU A 23 8.25 27.23 20.20
C LEU A 23 8.12 28.52 21.01
N LEU A 24 9.22 28.94 21.64
CA LEU A 24 9.30 30.25 22.26
C LEU A 24 9.23 31.33 21.18
N LYS A 25 8.48 32.41 21.42
CA LYS A 25 8.38 33.53 20.48
C LYS A 25 9.67 34.33 20.37
N ALA A 26 10.53 34.28 21.39
CA ALA A 26 11.76 35.05 21.47
C ALA A 26 12.93 34.20 22.02
N PRO A 27 14.20 34.57 21.71
CA PRO A 27 15.36 33.77 22.08
C PRO A 27 15.60 33.60 23.59
N PHE A 28 15.29 34.62 24.41
CA PHE A 28 15.55 34.59 25.85
C PHE A 28 14.39 35.16 26.68
N GLY A 29 14.18 34.60 27.87
CA GLY A 29 13.38 35.20 28.95
C GLY A 29 11.86 35.26 28.76
N LYS A 30 11.28 34.70 27.69
CA LYS A 30 9.83 34.83 27.39
C LYS A 30 9.07 33.51 27.37
N LYS A 31 9.07 32.76 28.49
CA LYS A 31 8.37 31.46 28.61
C LYS A 31 6.84 31.55 28.40
N LYS A 32 6.20 32.65 28.80
CA LYS A 32 4.75 32.85 28.65
C LYS A 32 4.31 33.16 27.21
N HIS A 33 5.22 33.64 26.36
CA HIS A 33 4.91 33.98 24.98
C HIS A 33 5.42 32.88 24.05
N MET A 34 4.51 32.00 23.65
CA MET A 34 4.80 30.87 22.76
C MET A 34 4.08 31.03 21.42
N VAL A 35 4.64 30.44 20.37
CA VAL A 35 4.04 30.33 19.04
C VAL A 35 3.79 28.86 18.76
N GLN A 36 2.60 28.54 18.26
CA GLN A 36 2.23 27.20 17.85
C GLN A 36 2.23 27.13 16.32
N TYR A 37 2.96 26.16 15.79
CA TYR A 37 2.96 25.79 14.39
C TYR A 37 2.17 24.49 14.22
N GLU A 38 1.46 24.37 13.09
CA GLU A 38 0.73 23.16 12.74
C GLU A 38 1.00 22.79 11.29
N ALA A 39 1.38 21.54 11.06
CA ALA A 39 1.40 20.92 9.75
C ALA A 39 0.25 19.90 9.68
N ARG A 40 -0.59 20.00 8.66
CA ARG A 40 -1.73 19.10 8.44
C ARG A 40 -1.50 18.30 7.17
N THR A 41 -1.45 16.98 7.31
CA THR A 41 -1.29 16.06 6.17
C THR A 41 -2.62 15.39 5.89
N TYR A 42 -3.14 15.61 4.69
CA TYR A 42 -4.33 14.98 4.17
C TYR A 42 -3.94 13.82 3.26
N PHE A 43 -4.76 12.76 3.26
CA PHE A 43 -4.51 11.56 2.47
C PHE A 43 -5.74 11.22 1.65
N GLN A 44 -5.50 10.81 0.42
CA GLN A 44 -6.52 10.22 -0.44
C GLN A 44 -5.96 8.91 -1.00
N VAL A 45 -6.71 7.83 -0.85
CA VAL A 45 -6.33 6.50 -1.33
C VAL A 45 -7.28 6.09 -2.42
N ILE A 46 -6.71 5.70 -3.56
CA ILE A 46 -7.43 5.21 -4.73
C ILE A 46 -7.00 3.76 -4.94
N GLN A 47 -7.96 2.84 -4.90
CA GLN A 47 -7.72 1.42 -5.14
C GLN A 47 -8.15 1.06 -6.56
N LEU A 48 -7.21 0.52 -7.32
CA LEU A 48 -7.41 0.03 -8.68
C LEU A 48 -7.39 -1.50 -8.65
N LYS A 49 -8.29 -2.15 -9.38
CA LYS A 49 -8.35 -3.62 -9.50
C LYS A 49 -8.16 -4.07 -10.94
N HIS A 50 -7.71 -5.31 -11.09
CA HIS A 50 -7.53 -6.00 -12.39
C HIS A 50 -6.64 -5.22 -13.37
N LEU A 51 -5.40 -4.97 -12.95
CA LEU A 51 -4.40 -4.32 -13.78
C LEU A 51 -3.37 -5.34 -14.27
N THR A 52 -2.96 -5.19 -15.53
CA THR A 52 -1.75 -5.82 -16.06
C THR A 52 -0.54 -4.92 -15.79
N GLY A 53 0.67 -5.48 -15.85
CA GLY A 53 1.91 -4.73 -15.62
C GLY A 53 2.05 -3.50 -16.53
N SER A 54 1.87 -3.69 -17.84
CA SER A 54 1.97 -2.61 -18.83
C SER A 54 0.92 -1.50 -18.61
N THR A 55 -0.33 -1.86 -18.34
CA THR A 55 -1.39 -0.87 -18.08
C THR A 55 -1.13 -0.08 -16.80
N ALA A 56 -0.61 -0.74 -15.75
CA ALA A 56 -0.24 -0.07 -14.50
C ALA A 56 0.91 0.92 -14.72
N ASP A 57 1.92 0.55 -15.50
CA ASP A 57 3.08 1.42 -15.76
C ASP A 57 2.70 2.63 -16.62
N THR A 58 1.93 2.44 -17.70
CA THR A 58 1.40 3.56 -18.50
C THR A 58 0.54 4.51 -17.68
N TYR A 59 -0.31 3.97 -16.80
CA TYR A 59 -1.15 4.78 -15.92
C TYR A 59 -0.32 5.58 -14.92
N LEU A 60 0.65 4.93 -14.27
CA LEU A 60 1.52 5.57 -13.29
C LEU A 60 2.42 6.62 -13.92
N GLU A 61 2.94 6.38 -15.12
CA GLU A 61 3.72 7.36 -15.85
C GLU A 61 2.94 8.68 -16.00
N TYR A 62 1.69 8.59 -16.48
CA TYR A 62 0.86 9.78 -16.64
C TYR A 62 0.59 10.47 -15.30
N VAL A 63 0.22 9.72 -14.26
CA VAL A 63 -0.11 10.31 -12.95
C VAL A 63 1.11 10.96 -12.31
N GLN A 64 2.29 10.33 -12.38
CA GLN A 64 3.52 10.85 -11.81
C GLN A 64 3.98 12.13 -12.49
N ARG A 65 3.86 12.22 -13.82
CA ARG A 65 4.21 13.42 -14.58
C ARG A 65 3.30 14.61 -14.28
N ASN A 66 2.07 14.35 -13.83
CA ASN A 66 1.07 15.38 -13.53
C ASN A 66 0.86 15.59 -12.02
N LEU A 67 1.76 15.10 -11.17
CA LEU A 67 1.63 15.26 -9.73
C LEU A 67 1.97 16.73 -9.34
N PRO A 68 1.07 17.45 -8.65
CA PRO A 68 1.29 18.84 -8.29
C PRO A 68 2.32 19.00 -7.17
N GLU A 69 2.90 20.19 -7.07
CA GLU A 69 3.85 20.54 -6.00
C GLU A 69 3.19 20.45 -4.61
N GLY A 70 3.93 19.96 -3.63
CA GLY A 70 3.43 19.77 -2.26
C GLY A 70 2.55 18.52 -2.07
N VAL A 71 2.36 17.69 -3.11
CA VAL A 71 1.69 16.39 -3.00
C VAL A 71 2.72 15.27 -3.17
N ALA A 72 2.70 14.31 -2.26
CA ALA A 72 3.48 13.08 -2.36
C ALA A 72 2.57 11.90 -2.72
N MET A 73 3.06 11.00 -3.57
CA MET A 73 2.35 9.77 -3.93
C MET A 73 3.10 8.54 -3.45
N LYS A 74 2.39 7.63 -2.77
CA LYS A 74 2.87 6.28 -2.43
C LYS A 74 2.10 5.25 -3.24
N VAL A 75 2.81 4.43 -3.99
CA VAL A 75 2.23 3.35 -4.80
C VAL A 75 2.55 2.00 -4.17
N THR A 76 1.51 1.23 -3.87
CA THR A 76 1.66 -0.17 -3.41
C THR A 76 1.20 -1.09 -4.53
N LYS A 77 2.12 -1.88 -5.11
CA LYS A 77 1.80 -2.87 -6.14
C LYS A 77 1.64 -4.25 -5.47
N THR A 78 0.57 -4.97 -5.80
CA THR A 78 0.35 -6.35 -5.38
C THR A 78 0.38 -7.24 -6.62
N SER A 79 1.40 -8.09 -6.76
CA SER A 79 1.48 -9.06 -7.85
C SER A 79 0.59 -10.27 -7.58
N LEU A 80 0.00 -10.81 -8.65
CA LEU A 80 -0.66 -12.12 -8.61
C LEU A 80 0.34 -13.14 -9.17
N GLU A 81 0.81 -14.02 -8.30
CA GLU A 81 1.79 -15.05 -8.65
C GLU A 81 1.17 -16.44 -8.47
N ARG A 82 1.62 -17.38 -9.30
CA ARG A 82 1.26 -18.80 -9.12
C ARG A 82 2.01 -19.37 -7.92
N LEU A 83 1.47 -20.44 -7.35
CA LEU A 83 2.21 -21.20 -6.36
C LEU A 83 3.55 -21.66 -6.96
N PRO A 84 4.66 -21.53 -6.22
CA PRO A 84 5.96 -22.02 -6.68
C PRO A 84 5.96 -23.52 -6.96
N ASP A 85 6.75 -23.96 -7.94
CA ASP A 85 6.76 -25.35 -8.45
C ASP A 85 7.11 -26.42 -7.40
N TYR A 86 7.83 -26.02 -6.35
CA TYR A 86 8.22 -26.90 -5.25
C TYR A 86 7.11 -27.14 -4.22
N ILE A 87 6.04 -26.35 -4.26
CA ILE A 87 4.88 -26.53 -3.38
C ILE A 87 3.87 -27.40 -4.12
N LYS A 88 4.01 -28.72 -3.98
CA LYS A 88 3.06 -29.69 -4.53
C LYS A 88 2.00 -30.02 -3.47
N PRO A 89 0.73 -30.24 -3.87
CA PRO A 89 -0.26 -30.77 -2.93
C PRO A 89 0.24 -32.12 -2.39
N PRO A 90 -0.03 -32.45 -1.10
CA PRO A 90 0.41 -33.71 -0.52
C PRO A 90 -0.17 -34.87 -1.33
N THR A 91 0.70 -35.68 -1.93
CA THR A 91 0.32 -36.87 -2.67
C THR A 91 -0.28 -37.87 -1.67
N GLN A 92 -1.54 -38.23 -1.84
CA GLN A 92 -2.30 -39.12 -0.95
C GLN A 92 -1.85 -40.60 -1.04
N ALA A 93 -0.60 -40.85 -1.41
CA ALA A 93 -0.07 -42.17 -1.77
C ALA A 93 0.84 -42.82 -0.70
N GLU A 94 1.18 -42.14 0.39
CA GLU A 94 2.08 -42.71 1.43
C GLU A 94 1.34 -43.28 2.67
N SER A 95 0.03 -43.54 2.57
CA SER A 95 -0.75 -44.14 3.67
C SER A 95 -1.10 -45.62 3.47
N SER A 96 -0.72 -46.25 2.36
CA SER A 96 -1.09 -47.66 2.05
C SER A 96 0.04 -48.69 2.21
N GLU A 97 1.27 -48.29 2.55
CA GLU A 97 2.40 -49.24 2.67
C GLU A 97 2.62 -49.82 4.08
N ARG A 98 1.77 -49.52 5.08
CA ARG A 98 1.96 -50.03 6.46
C ARG A 98 1.14 -51.26 6.84
N THR A 99 0.32 -51.83 5.96
CA THR A 99 -0.61 -52.93 6.32
C THR A 99 -0.21 -54.33 5.84
N SER A 100 0.92 -54.52 5.15
CA SER A 100 1.30 -55.84 4.59
C SER A 100 2.43 -56.58 5.33
N THR A 101 2.98 -56.07 6.44
CA THR A 101 4.09 -56.72 7.16
C THR A 101 3.68 -57.42 8.47
N GLU A 102 2.44 -57.30 8.94
CA GLU A 102 1.98 -57.92 10.20
C GLU A 102 1.26 -59.28 10.03
N ALA A 103 1.25 -59.86 8.83
CA ALA A 103 0.65 -61.17 8.58
C ALA A 103 1.61 -62.09 7.81
N SER A 104 2.69 -62.53 8.45
CA SER A 104 3.47 -63.74 8.10
C SER A 104 4.21 -64.25 9.32
#